data_AF-A0A0F8YP82-F1
#
_entry.id   AF-A0A0F8YP82-F1
#
_cell.length_a   1.000
_cell.length_b   1.000
_cell.length_c   1.000
_cell.angle_alpha   90.00
_cell.angle_beta   90.00
_cell.angle_gamma   90.00
#
_symmetry.space_group_name_H-M   'P 1'
#
loop_
_entity.id
_entity.type
_entity.pdbx_description
1 polymer ?
#
loop_
_entity_poly.entity_id
_entity_poly.type
_entity_poly.pdbx_seq_one_letter_code
_entity_poly.pdbx_strand_id
1 'polypeptide(L)'
;MERRGLKLSKRILWVTDGGGGIIKALKARYGKKLIHQRCTLHKDRNIQRHLPKRYRKQAHHLFATALEQNSYKDAKKMLQEFERWLRDINESAADSLLEAIEEVLMLHKLKVPALLRKSLHSTNPIESMFSMVRSCEHNIKRYRSSKMRQRWLAAVMLHCEQQFKRVKGYASIDEVVAAIDAIQREDEVPEAA
;
A
#
# COMPACT_ATOMS: atom_id res chain seq x y z
N MET A 1 -1.04 -13.01 -14.91
CA MET A 1 -0.30 -13.69 -13.84
C MET A 1 -0.64 -15.18 -13.81
N GLU A 2 -1.92 -15.55 -13.79
CA GLU A 2 -2.37 -16.95 -13.78
C GLU A 2 -1.92 -17.75 -15.02
N ARG A 3 -2.01 -17.17 -16.23
CA ARG A 3 -1.45 -17.80 -17.45
C ARG A 3 0.06 -18.08 -17.38
N ARG A 4 0.77 -17.46 -16.45
CA ARG A 4 2.20 -17.69 -16.18
C ARG A 4 2.43 -18.55 -14.92
N GLY A 5 1.39 -19.20 -14.39
CA GLY A 5 1.47 -20.14 -13.28
C GLY A 5 1.27 -19.56 -11.88
N LEU A 6 1.09 -18.23 -11.72
CA LEU A 6 0.85 -17.65 -10.39
C LEU A 6 -0.58 -17.99 -9.91
N LYS A 7 -0.68 -18.82 -8.89
CA LYS A 7 -1.96 -19.19 -8.26
C LYS A 7 -2.47 -18.03 -7.42
N LEU A 8 -3.52 -17.36 -7.91
CA LEU A 8 -4.16 -16.26 -7.19
C LEU A 8 -5.26 -16.84 -6.27
N SER A 9 -4.95 -16.96 -4.97
CA SER A 9 -5.90 -17.45 -3.96
C SER A 9 -6.53 -16.29 -3.17
N LYS A 10 -7.44 -16.62 -2.25
CA LYS A 10 -7.96 -15.67 -1.26
C LYS A 10 -6.91 -15.27 -0.21
N ARG A 11 -5.81 -16.00 -0.07
CA ARG A 11 -4.74 -15.76 0.91
C ARG A 11 -3.69 -14.75 0.42
N ILE A 12 -4.13 -13.64 -0.17
CA ILE A 12 -3.24 -12.64 -0.76
C ILE A 12 -3.57 -11.27 -0.18
N LEU A 13 -2.58 -10.63 0.42
CA LEU A 13 -2.58 -9.21 0.72
C LEU A 13 -2.19 -8.44 -0.55
N TRP A 14 -3.11 -7.64 -1.07
CA TRP A 14 -2.85 -6.70 -2.16
C TRP A 14 -2.37 -5.38 -1.59
N VAL A 15 -1.21 -4.89 -2.01
CA VAL A 15 -0.72 -3.55 -1.63
C VAL A 15 -0.65 -2.68 -2.87
N THR A 16 -1.37 -1.56 -2.89
CA THR A 16 -1.37 -0.63 -4.03
C THR A 16 -1.08 0.81 -3.58
N ASP A 17 -0.43 1.61 -4.42
CA ASP A 17 -0.23 3.05 -4.20
C ASP A 17 -1.48 3.89 -4.51
N GLY A 18 -2.38 3.35 -5.34
CA GLY A 18 -3.63 3.96 -5.76
C GLY A 18 -4.21 3.23 -6.98
N GLY A 19 -4.77 3.99 -7.91
CA GLY A 19 -5.27 3.48 -9.18
C GLY A 19 -6.69 2.92 -9.09
N GLY A 20 -7.70 3.78 -9.26
CA GLY A 20 -9.11 3.40 -9.18
C GLY A 20 -9.49 2.22 -10.06
N GLY A 21 -8.89 2.09 -11.25
CA GLY A 21 -9.10 0.94 -12.14
C GLY A 21 -8.57 -0.38 -11.57
N ILE A 22 -7.39 -0.37 -10.95
CA ILE A 22 -6.80 -1.56 -10.30
C ILE A 22 -7.66 -1.95 -9.10
N ILE A 23 -8.02 -0.98 -8.25
CA ILE A 23 -8.85 -1.22 -7.07
C ILE A 23 -10.22 -1.76 -7.49
N LYS A 24 -10.85 -1.19 -8.53
CA LYS A 24 -12.12 -1.69 -9.07
C LYS A 24 -12.00 -3.12 -9.59
N ALA A 25 -10.93 -3.45 -10.31
CA ALA A 25 -10.68 -4.80 -10.79
C ALA A 25 -10.47 -5.80 -9.64
N LEU A 26 -9.73 -5.41 -8.60
CA LEU A 26 -9.55 -6.23 -7.39
C LEU A 26 -10.88 -6.45 -6.66
N LYS A 27 -11.67 -5.38 -6.45
CA LYS A 27 -12.99 -5.47 -5.81
C LYS A 27 -13.95 -6.36 -6.63
N ALA A 28 -13.97 -6.23 -7.95
CA ALA A 28 -14.80 -7.06 -8.82
C ALA A 28 -14.41 -8.54 -8.78
N ARG A 29 -13.12 -8.85 -8.62
CA ARG A 29 -12.62 -10.23 -8.61
C ARG A 29 -12.77 -10.91 -7.24
N TYR A 30 -12.50 -10.20 -6.16
CA TYR A 30 -12.40 -10.78 -4.81
C TYR A 30 -13.58 -10.43 -3.89
N GLY A 31 -14.37 -9.40 -4.23
CA GLY A 31 -15.51 -8.97 -3.43
C GLY A 31 -15.13 -8.72 -1.97
N LYS A 32 -15.94 -9.27 -1.05
CA LYS A 32 -15.70 -9.20 0.40
C LYS A 32 -14.39 -9.87 0.84
N LYS A 33 -13.86 -10.82 0.07
CA LYS A 33 -12.62 -11.55 0.38
C LYS A 33 -11.36 -10.76 0.01
N LEU A 34 -11.49 -9.53 -0.49
CA LEU A 34 -10.37 -8.68 -0.86
C LEU A 34 -9.64 -8.18 0.40
N ILE A 35 -8.43 -8.69 0.64
CA ILE A 35 -7.51 -8.14 1.62
C ILE A 35 -6.63 -7.10 0.91
N HIS A 36 -6.96 -5.83 1.06
CA HIS A 36 -6.31 -4.73 0.34
C HIS A 36 -5.78 -3.67 1.29
N GLN A 37 -4.51 -3.33 1.10
CA GLN A 37 -3.83 -2.23 1.74
C GLN A 37 -3.50 -1.14 0.73
N ARG A 38 -3.76 0.11 1.09
CA ARG A 38 -3.20 1.27 0.38
C ARG A 38 -1.87 1.66 1.01
N CYS A 39 -0.89 1.97 0.17
CA CYS A 39 0.43 2.45 0.61
C CYS A 39 0.27 3.73 1.41
N THR A 40 0.71 3.68 2.68
CA THR A 40 0.51 4.79 3.63
C THR A 40 1.40 5.97 3.28
N LEU A 41 2.62 5.74 2.77
CA LEU A 41 3.51 6.81 2.32
C LEU A 41 2.93 7.60 1.14
N HIS A 42 2.29 6.90 0.20
CA HIS A 42 1.62 7.56 -0.92
C HIS A 42 0.37 8.28 -0.45
N LYS A 43 -0.37 7.69 0.49
CA LYS A 43 -1.57 8.34 1.02
C LYS A 43 -1.24 9.62 1.78
N ASP A 44 -0.20 9.58 2.61
CA ASP A 44 0.35 10.75 3.31
C ASP A 44 0.75 11.86 2.32
N ARG A 45 1.52 11.53 1.28
CA ARG A 45 1.86 12.46 0.19
C ARG A 45 0.62 13.06 -0.48
N ASN A 46 -0.42 12.26 -0.71
CA ASN A 46 -1.67 12.74 -1.30
C ASN A 46 -2.41 13.71 -0.37
N ILE A 47 -2.53 13.41 0.92
CA ILE A 47 -3.14 14.30 1.92
C ILE A 47 -2.36 15.63 1.98
N GLN A 48 -1.04 15.57 2.10
CA GLN A 48 -0.19 16.76 2.16
C GLN A 48 -0.26 17.65 0.91
N ARG A 49 -0.53 17.09 -0.27
CA ARG A 49 -0.67 17.86 -1.53
C ARG A 49 -1.84 18.84 -1.49
N HIS A 50 -2.93 18.50 -0.79
CA HIS A 50 -4.07 19.38 -0.60
C HIS A 50 -3.80 20.51 0.41
N LEU A 51 -2.81 20.33 1.29
CA LEU A 51 -2.57 21.25 2.40
C LEU A 51 -1.59 22.38 2.05
N PRO A 52 -1.82 23.60 2.59
CA PRO A 52 -0.81 24.66 2.63
C PRO A 52 0.48 24.20 3.32
N LYS A 53 1.64 24.69 2.87
CA LYS A 53 2.96 24.26 3.36
C LYS A 53 3.10 24.30 4.88
N ARG A 54 2.52 25.30 5.56
CA ARG A 54 2.59 25.47 7.01
C ARG A 54 1.99 24.31 7.81
N TYR A 55 1.00 23.60 7.26
CA TYR A 55 0.33 22.48 7.94
C TYR A 55 0.91 21.10 7.62
N ARG A 56 1.70 20.97 6.54
CA ARG A 56 2.15 19.66 6.04
C ARG A 56 2.97 18.87 7.06
N LYS A 57 3.84 19.53 7.81
CA LYS A 57 4.68 18.88 8.84
C LYS A 57 3.81 18.33 9.99
N GLN A 58 2.84 19.12 10.46
CA GLN A 58 1.91 18.70 11.50
C GLN A 58 1.01 17.56 11.01
N ALA A 59 0.47 17.67 9.79
CA ALA A 59 -0.36 16.63 9.18
C ALA A 59 0.40 15.30 9.04
N HIS A 60 1.64 15.35 8.55
CA HIS A 60 2.52 14.18 8.48
C HIS A 60 2.71 13.54 9.86
N HIS A 61 2.98 14.35 10.89
CA HIS A 61 3.19 13.85 12.24
C HIS A 61 1.92 13.16 12.79
N LEU A 62 0.75 13.80 12.70
CA LEU A 62 -0.51 13.22 13.15
C LEU A 62 -0.81 11.90 12.44
N PHE A 63 -0.62 11.85 11.12
CA PHE A 63 -0.82 10.64 10.33
C PHE A 63 0.16 9.52 10.72
N ALA A 64 1.46 9.84 10.86
CA ALA A 64 2.48 8.89 11.25
C ALA A 64 2.22 8.32 12.65
N THR A 65 1.91 9.17 13.63
CA THR A 65 1.64 8.75 15.02
C THR A 65 0.41 7.85 15.12
N ALA A 66 -0.63 8.09 14.31
CA ALA A 66 -1.77 7.19 14.24
C ALA A 66 -1.37 5.79 13.71
N LEU A 67 -0.48 5.72 12.72
CA LEU A 67 -0.04 4.45 12.13
C LEU A 67 0.99 3.69 12.97
N GLU A 68 1.70 4.38 13.87
CA GLU A 68 2.62 3.77 14.84
C GLU A 68 1.90 2.95 15.91
N GLN A 69 0.61 3.20 16.13
CA GLN A 69 -0.20 2.39 17.05
C GLN A 69 -0.21 0.92 16.64
N ASN A 70 -0.22 0.02 17.63
CA ASN A 70 -0.34 -1.42 17.38
C ASN A 70 -1.80 -1.89 17.30
N SER A 71 -2.69 -1.16 17.97
CA SER A 71 -4.12 -1.45 18.04
C SER A 71 -4.85 -0.80 16.86
N TYR A 72 -5.64 -1.58 16.13
CA TYR A 72 -6.52 -1.08 15.08
C TYR A 72 -7.50 -0.03 15.61
N LYS A 73 -8.07 -0.26 16.80
CA LYS A 73 -9.06 0.64 17.40
C LYS A 73 -8.46 2.01 17.69
N ASP A 74 -7.26 2.02 18.26
CA ASP A 74 -6.58 3.27 18.63
C ASP A 74 -6.10 4.01 17.37
N ALA A 75 -5.51 3.30 16.41
CA ALA A 75 -5.13 3.86 15.12
C ALA A 75 -6.33 4.50 14.40
N LYS A 76 -7.47 3.80 14.36
CA LYS A 76 -8.70 4.30 13.73
C LYS A 76 -9.23 5.54 14.44
N LYS A 77 -9.27 5.55 15.77
CA LYS A 77 -9.69 6.72 16.54
C LYS A 77 -8.81 7.93 16.23
N MET A 78 -7.48 7.75 16.23
CA MET A 78 -6.54 8.82 15.91
C MET A 78 -6.69 9.32 14.47
N LEU A 79 -6.93 8.43 13.49
CA LEU A 79 -7.18 8.85 12.11
C LEU A 79 -8.51 9.61 11.96
N GLN A 80 -9.54 9.27 12.74
CA GLN A 80 -10.80 10.02 12.76
C GLN A 80 -10.66 11.39 13.42
N GLU A 81 -9.84 11.51 14.47
CA GLU A 81 -9.47 12.79 15.06
C GLU A 81 -8.67 13.65 14.07
N PHE A 82 -7.71 13.03 13.38
CA PHE A 82 -6.93 13.69 12.33
C PHE A 82 -7.81 14.13 11.16
N GLU A 83 -8.80 13.34 10.77
CA GLU A 83 -9.77 13.70 9.73
C GLU A 83 -10.55 14.98 10.11
N ARG A 84 -11.06 15.09 11.34
CA ARG A 84 -11.73 16.31 11.82
C ARG A 84 -10.81 17.52 11.77
N TRP A 85 -9.57 17.36 12.22
CA TRP A 85 -8.56 18.43 12.14
C TRP A 85 -8.25 18.82 10.69
N LEU A 86 -8.23 17.87 9.76
CA LEU A 86 -8.07 18.17 8.34
C LEU A 86 -9.27 18.95 7.80
N ARG A 87 -10.49 18.61 8.22
CA ARG A 87 -11.72 19.27 7.77
C ARG A 87 -11.75 20.76 8.11
N ASP A 88 -11.22 21.14 9.28
CA ASP A 88 -11.05 22.55 9.68
C ASP A 88 -10.07 23.33 8.78
N ILE A 89 -9.24 22.64 8.00
CA ILE A 89 -8.18 23.24 7.16
C ILE A 89 -8.48 23.12 5.67
N ASN A 90 -8.89 21.93 5.22
CA ASN A 90 -9.15 21.60 3.83
C ASN A 90 -10.01 20.33 3.69
N GLU A 91 -11.23 20.49 3.17
CA GLU A 91 -12.18 19.40 2.90
C GLU A 91 -11.60 18.28 2.03
N SER A 92 -10.88 18.61 0.95
CA SER A 92 -10.31 17.59 0.06
C SER A 92 -9.22 16.75 0.72
N ALA A 93 -8.49 17.31 1.69
CA ALA A 93 -7.52 16.55 2.47
C ALA A 93 -8.21 15.55 3.40
N ALA A 94 -9.31 15.98 4.05
CA ALA A 94 -10.15 15.14 4.90
C ALA A 94 -10.80 14.01 4.11
N ASP A 95 -11.45 14.32 2.98
CA ASP A 95 -12.10 13.34 2.10
C ASP A 95 -11.08 12.36 1.52
N SER A 96 -9.88 12.85 1.18
CA SER A 96 -8.76 12.00 0.81
C SER A 96 -8.49 11.02 1.95
N LEU A 97 -8.24 11.43 3.20
CA LEU A 97 -8.02 10.46 4.28
C LEU A 97 -9.19 9.47 4.44
N LEU A 98 -10.41 9.98 4.49
CA LEU A 98 -11.63 9.22 4.76
C LEU A 98 -11.84 8.07 3.75
N GLU A 99 -11.56 8.29 2.46
CA GLU A 99 -11.73 7.28 1.42
C GLU A 99 -10.87 6.02 1.61
N ALA A 100 -9.84 6.10 2.47
CA ALA A 100 -8.77 5.11 2.54
C ALA A 100 -8.50 4.57 3.96
N ILE A 101 -9.26 5.01 4.99
CA ILE A 101 -8.98 4.65 6.40
C ILE A 101 -8.88 3.14 6.59
N GLU A 102 -9.83 2.39 6.02
CA GLU A 102 -9.87 0.94 6.17
C GLU A 102 -8.67 0.28 5.47
N GLU A 103 -8.30 0.74 4.27
CA GLU A 103 -7.17 0.20 3.52
C GLU A 103 -5.81 0.58 4.11
N VAL A 104 -5.65 1.75 4.72
CA VAL A 104 -4.37 2.11 5.38
C VAL A 104 -4.17 1.34 6.70
N LEU A 105 -5.27 0.94 7.35
CA LEU A 105 -5.27 0.17 8.60
C LEU A 105 -5.36 -1.35 8.41
N MET A 106 -5.31 -1.85 7.16
CA MET A 106 -5.37 -3.27 6.87
C MET A 106 -4.26 -4.08 7.58
N LEU A 107 -3.06 -3.52 7.70
CA LEU A 107 -1.95 -4.17 8.43
C LEU A 107 -2.21 -4.26 9.94
N HIS A 108 -2.90 -3.26 10.52
CA HIS A 108 -3.30 -3.29 11.92
C HIS A 108 -4.38 -4.35 12.16
N LYS A 109 -5.37 -4.47 11.27
CA LYS A 109 -6.39 -5.53 11.33
C LYS A 109 -5.77 -6.92 11.28
N LEU A 110 -4.78 -7.12 10.42
CA LEU A 110 -4.02 -8.38 10.31
C LEU A 110 -3.00 -8.59 11.43
N LYS A 111 -2.85 -7.63 12.36
CA LYS A 111 -1.86 -7.67 13.45
C LYS A 111 -0.45 -7.97 12.96
N VAL A 112 -0.08 -7.41 11.80
CA VAL A 112 1.21 -7.73 11.17
C VAL A 112 2.39 -7.34 12.09
N PRO A 113 3.33 -8.26 12.35
CA PRO A 113 4.47 -7.99 13.21
C PRO A 113 5.30 -6.78 12.76
N ALA A 114 5.82 -6.03 13.72
CA ALA A 114 6.45 -4.72 13.46
C ALA A 114 7.55 -4.75 12.40
N LEU A 115 8.37 -5.82 12.38
CA LEU A 115 9.46 -5.94 11.41
C LEU A 115 8.95 -6.15 9.97
N LEU A 116 7.92 -6.97 9.78
CA LEU A 116 7.29 -7.20 8.47
C LEU A 116 6.46 -5.99 8.04
N ARG A 117 5.75 -5.37 8.98
CA ARG A 117 4.99 -4.14 8.75
C ARG A 117 5.87 -3.04 8.16
N LYS A 118 7.12 -2.87 8.61
CA LYS A 118 8.07 -1.90 7.99
C LYS A 118 8.27 -2.10 6.49
N SER A 119 8.27 -3.34 6.01
CA SER A 119 8.38 -3.64 4.57
C SER A 119 7.06 -3.39 3.83
N LEU A 120 5.92 -3.77 4.43
CA LEU A 120 4.60 -3.67 3.80
C LEU A 120 3.98 -2.25 3.84
N HIS A 121 4.41 -1.40 4.78
CA HIS A 121 3.91 -0.03 4.92
C HIS A 121 4.22 0.86 3.70
N SER A 122 5.22 0.49 2.91
CA SER A 122 5.71 1.27 1.78
C SER A 122 5.73 0.45 0.50
N THR A 123 5.71 1.14 -0.63
CA THR A 123 6.01 0.57 -1.95
C THR A 123 7.50 0.73 -2.31
N ASN A 124 8.37 1.01 -1.32
CA ASN A 124 9.80 1.23 -1.54
C ASN A 124 10.48 0.09 -2.32
N PRO A 125 10.15 -1.21 -2.12
CA PRO A 125 10.71 -2.28 -2.94
C PRO A 125 10.49 -2.11 -4.46
N ILE A 126 9.42 -1.42 -4.86
CA ILE A 126 9.09 -1.15 -6.26
C ILE A 126 9.59 0.25 -6.66
N GLU A 127 9.43 1.26 -5.80
CA GLU A 127 9.89 2.63 -6.06
C GLU A 127 11.41 2.73 -6.24
N SER A 128 12.18 1.94 -5.47
CA SER A 128 13.65 1.88 -5.59
C SER A 128 14.08 1.34 -6.94
N MET A 129 13.44 0.26 -7.41
CA MET A 129 13.64 -0.29 -8.75
C MET A 129 13.27 0.75 -9.82
N PHE A 130 12.13 1.44 -9.69
CA PHE A 130 11.77 2.50 -10.64
C PHE A 130 12.74 3.67 -10.63
N SER A 131 13.31 4.01 -9.48
CA SER A 131 14.36 5.02 -9.39
C SER A 131 15.62 4.58 -10.14
N MET A 132 16.00 3.31 -9.99
CA MET A 132 17.14 2.75 -10.69
C MET A 132 16.90 2.71 -12.21
N VAL A 133 15.70 2.31 -12.65
CA VAL A 133 15.30 2.38 -14.07
C VAL A 133 15.48 3.79 -14.62
N ARG A 134 14.95 4.81 -13.93
CA ARG A 134 15.12 6.22 -14.34
C ARG A 134 16.59 6.65 -14.38
N SER A 135 17.41 6.17 -13.45
CA SER A 135 18.83 6.49 -13.39
C SER A 135 19.61 5.85 -14.53
N CYS A 136 19.45 4.54 -14.75
CA CYS A 136 20.14 3.80 -15.81
C CYS A 136 19.72 4.27 -17.21
N GLU A 137 18.43 4.55 -17.40
CA GLU A 137 17.91 5.00 -18.69
C GLU A 137 18.09 6.51 -18.92
N HIS A 138 18.57 7.28 -17.94
CA HIS A 138 18.68 8.74 -18.01
C HIS A 138 19.44 9.23 -19.26
N ASN A 139 20.47 8.50 -19.68
CA ASN A 139 21.32 8.84 -20.83
C ASN A 139 20.72 8.41 -22.18
N ILE A 140 19.64 7.64 -22.19
CA ILE A 140 18.97 7.21 -23.42
C ILE A 140 18.06 8.33 -23.91
N LYS A 141 18.58 9.21 -24.76
CA LYS A 141 17.83 10.38 -25.25
C LYS A 141 16.86 10.07 -26.40
N ARG A 142 17.05 8.94 -27.10
CA ARG A 142 16.22 8.57 -28.25
C ARG A 142 16.00 7.06 -28.34
N TYR A 143 14.77 6.63 -28.06
CA TYR A 143 14.33 5.27 -28.35
C TYR A 143 13.87 5.16 -29.80
N ARG A 144 14.38 4.16 -30.53
CA ARG A 144 14.05 3.94 -31.94
C ARG A 144 12.75 3.16 -32.15
N SER A 145 12.29 2.40 -31.15
CA SER A 145 11.06 1.62 -31.21
C SER A 145 10.55 1.23 -29.82
N SER A 146 9.32 0.75 -29.75
CA SER A 146 8.76 0.13 -28.53
C SER A 146 9.57 -1.11 -28.11
N LYS A 147 10.03 -1.91 -29.07
CA LYS A 147 10.89 -3.08 -28.83
C LYS A 147 12.21 -2.69 -28.18
N MET A 148 12.81 -1.58 -28.61
CA MET A 148 14.03 -1.04 -27.97
C MET A 148 13.75 -0.63 -26.51
N ARG A 149 12.63 0.08 -26.25
CA ARG A 149 12.22 0.45 -24.88
C ARG A 149 12.07 -0.77 -23.98
N GLN A 150 11.36 -1.80 -24.45
CA GLN A 150 11.14 -3.03 -23.68
C GLN A 150 12.45 -3.78 -23.39
N ARG A 151 13.40 -3.81 -24.33
CA ARG A 151 14.71 -4.44 -24.13
C ARG A 151 15.53 -3.71 -23.06
N TRP A 152 15.56 -2.37 -23.09
CA TRP A 152 16.23 -1.59 -22.06
C TRP A 152 15.59 -1.78 -20.70
N LEU A 153 14.27 -1.65 -20.62
CA LEU A 153 13.53 -1.87 -19.38
C LEU A 153 13.81 -3.25 -18.79
N ALA A 154 13.76 -4.31 -19.62
CA ALA A 154 14.04 -5.67 -19.18
C ALA A 154 15.48 -5.84 -18.69
N ALA A 155 16.46 -5.31 -19.43
CA ALA A 155 17.88 -5.39 -19.04
C ALA A 155 18.14 -4.67 -17.71
N VAL A 156 17.57 -3.47 -17.52
CA VAL A 156 17.71 -2.72 -16.28
C VAL A 156 16.98 -3.40 -15.13
N MET A 157 15.79 -3.97 -15.35
CA MET A 157 15.07 -4.74 -14.33
C MET A 157 15.86 -5.97 -13.87
N LEU A 158 16.49 -6.71 -14.80
CA LEU A 158 17.38 -7.83 -14.46
C LEU A 158 18.61 -7.37 -13.67
N HIS A 159 19.14 -6.19 -13.97
CA HIS A 159 20.22 -5.60 -13.17
C HIS A 159 19.73 -5.20 -11.76
N CYS A 160 18.54 -4.61 -11.64
CA CYS A 160 17.96 -4.23 -10.36
C CYS A 160 17.70 -5.45 -9.46
N GLU A 161 17.24 -6.56 -10.05
CA GLU A 161 16.96 -7.81 -9.33
C GLU A 161 18.17 -8.30 -8.52
N GLN A 162 19.38 -8.13 -9.04
CA GLN A 162 20.62 -8.53 -8.36
C GLN A 162 20.85 -7.80 -7.02
N GLN A 163 20.21 -6.65 -6.83
CA GLN A 163 20.32 -5.84 -5.61
C GLN A 163 19.15 -6.06 -4.65
N PHE A 164 18.20 -6.93 -5.00
CA PHE A 164 17.02 -7.17 -4.17
C PHE A 164 17.41 -7.84 -2.85
N LYS A 165 16.88 -7.27 -1.77
CA LYS A 165 17.08 -7.78 -0.42
C LYS A 165 15.86 -8.60 -0.01
N ARG A 166 16.09 -9.63 0.80
CA ARG A 166 15.01 -10.40 1.43
C ARG A 166 14.09 -9.45 2.22
N VAL A 167 12.79 -9.70 2.15
CA VAL A 167 11.78 -8.93 2.89
C VAL A 167 12.08 -9.01 4.39
N LYS A 168 12.06 -7.87 5.08
CA LYS A 168 12.29 -7.84 6.52
C LYS A 168 11.10 -8.53 7.22
N GLY A 169 11.38 -9.39 8.20
CA GLY A 169 10.32 -10.11 8.92
C GLY A 169 9.61 -11.19 8.09
N TYR A 170 10.23 -11.68 7.00
CA TYR A 170 9.65 -12.72 6.14
C TYR A 170 9.26 -14.00 6.89
N ALA A 171 9.92 -14.31 8.02
CA ALA A 171 9.61 -15.47 8.85
C ALA A 171 8.19 -15.43 9.43
N SER A 172 7.61 -14.24 9.60
CA SER A 172 6.25 -14.06 10.10
C SER A 172 5.18 -14.00 9.00
N ILE A 173 5.52 -14.34 7.76
CA ILE A 173 4.51 -14.36 6.67
C ILE A 173 3.42 -15.39 6.97
N ASP A 174 3.76 -16.54 7.54
CA ASP A 174 2.79 -17.59 7.86
C ASP A 174 1.78 -17.13 8.93
N GLU A 175 2.22 -16.32 9.89
CA GLU A 175 1.35 -15.70 10.89
C GLU A 175 0.32 -14.76 10.22
N VAL A 176 0.76 -13.96 9.24
CA VAL A 176 -0.13 -13.06 8.49
C VAL A 176 -1.10 -13.84 7.61
N VAL A 177 -0.66 -14.95 7.00
CA VAL A 177 -1.54 -15.83 6.23
C VAL A 177 -2.62 -16.46 7.12
N ALA A 178 -2.26 -16.88 8.34
CA ALA A 178 -3.22 -17.37 9.32
C ALA A 178 -4.22 -16.29 9.75
N ALA A 179 -3.77 -15.04 9.92
CA ALA A 179 -4.64 -13.90 10.22
C ALA A 179 -5.61 -13.59 9.07
N ILE A 180 -5.16 -13.69 7.82
CA ILE A 180 -6.03 -13.56 6.63
C ILE A 180 -7.11 -14.63 6.66
N ASP A 181 -6.74 -15.89 6.91
CA ASP A 181 -7.69 -17.00 6.99
C ASP A 181 -8.73 -16.79 8.10
N ALA A 182 -8.33 -16.21 9.25
CA ALA A 182 -9.24 -15.91 10.35
C ALA A 182 -10.29 -14.85 9.97
N ILE A 183 -9.86 -13.71 9.41
CA ILE A 183 -10.77 -12.63 8.96
C ILE A 183 -11.74 -13.16 7.90
N GLN A 184 -11.25 -13.97 6.96
CA GLN A 184 -12.09 -14.52 5.90
C GLN A 184 -13.11 -15.55 6.38
N ARG A 185 -12.89 -16.20 7.54
CA ARG A 185 -13.89 -17.09 8.16
C ARG A 185 -14.97 -16.29 8.87
N GLU A 186 -14.60 -15.20 9.56
CA GLU A 186 -15.56 -14.31 10.23
C GLU A 186 -16.55 -13.70 9.23
N ASP A 187 -16.08 -13.30 8.04
CA ASP A 187 -16.92 -12.79 6.96
C ASP A 187 -17.83 -13.85 6.29
N GLU A 188 -17.59 -15.14 6.54
CA GLU A 188 -18.42 -16.26 6.03
C GLU A 188 -19.58 -16.61 6.98
N VAL A 189 -19.58 -16.13 8.23
CA VAL A 189 -20.69 -16.29 9.17
C VAL A 189 -21.68 -15.13 8.97
N PRO A 190 -22.94 -15.37 8.56
CA PRO A 190 -23.94 -14.30 8.48
C PRO A 190 -24.14 -13.71 9.87
N GLU A 191 -24.15 -12.39 9.97
CA GLU A 191 -24.64 -11.67 11.14
C GLU A 191 -26.06 -12.16 11.40
N ALA A 192 -26.24 -12.99 12.43
CA ALA A 192 -27.54 -13.50 12.81
C ALA A 192 -28.32 -12.35 13.47
N ALA A 193 -29.15 -11.67 12.69
CA ALA A 193 -30.32 -10.90 13.14
C ALA A 193 -31.26 -10.64 11.94
#